data_AF-A0A3D5WFI3-F1
#
_entry.id   AF-A0A3D5WFI3-F1
#
_cell.length_a   1.000
_cell.length_b   1.000
_cell.length_c   1.000
_cell.angle_alpha   90.00
_cell.angle_beta   90.00
_cell.angle_gamma   90.00
#
_symmetry.space_group_name_H-M   'P 1'
#
loop_
_entity.id
_entity.type
_entity.pdbx_description
1 polymer ?
#
loop_
_entity_poly.entity_id
_entity_poly.type
_entity_poly.pdbx_seq_one_letter_code
_entity_poly.pdbx_strand_id
1 'polypeptide(L)'
;MSGTIKFEDLQDRIIELRSQMVLLDTDVAELYGVETKRINEAVKNNPDKFPSGYIIELDKREWESLKSKFSTSTKGGKVKLPSAFPEKGLYMLATILKSPQAVQATLAIIETFAKIRQLSRSIQELSAVQDKDKQKALMQRSGELIAGIFDDDLQTSDTETSIELNFAVLKFKHTIKKKKK
;
A
#
# COMPACT_ATOMS: atom_id res chain seq x y z
N MET A 1 9.13 13.00 -18.61
CA MET A 1 9.12 11.53 -18.66
C MET A 1 9.14 11.03 -17.22
N SER A 2 7.99 10.69 -16.64
CA SER A 2 7.97 10.05 -15.32
C SER A 2 8.36 8.59 -15.51
N GLY A 3 9.57 8.23 -15.09
CA GLY A 3 9.95 6.84 -14.96
C GLY A 3 9.03 6.19 -13.94
N THR A 4 8.35 5.11 -14.34
CA THR A 4 7.71 4.20 -13.40
C THR A 4 8.81 3.67 -12.48
N ILE A 5 8.75 3.99 -11.19
CA ILE A 5 9.68 3.44 -10.19
C ILE A 5 9.46 1.92 -10.19
N LYS A 6 10.52 1.14 -10.40
CA LYS A 6 10.40 -0.31 -10.30
C LYS A 6 10.19 -0.68 -8.83
N PHE A 7 9.39 -1.71 -8.57
CA PHE A 7 9.13 -2.18 -7.21
C PHE A 7 10.41 -2.52 -6.44
N GLU A 8 11.40 -3.09 -7.14
CA GLU A 8 12.75 -3.37 -6.65
C GLU A 8 13.46 -2.10 -6.14
N ASP A 9 13.35 -0.98 -6.88
CA ASP A 9 13.96 0.30 -6.52
C ASP A 9 13.28 0.96 -5.29
N LEU A 10 12.05 0.55 -4.97
CA LEU A 10 11.30 1.06 -3.82
C LEU A 10 11.64 0.29 -2.53
N GLN A 11 11.88 -1.02 -2.61
CA GLN A 11 12.24 -1.84 -1.45
C GLN A 11 13.51 -1.32 -0.75
N ASP A 12 14.51 -0.92 -1.54
CA ASP A 12 15.78 -0.39 -1.02
C ASP A 12 15.64 0.99 -0.34
N ARG A 13 14.50 1.66 -0.52
CA ARG A 13 14.21 2.98 0.06
C ARG A 13 13.35 2.90 1.31
N ILE A 14 12.76 1.74 1.60
CA ILE A 14 11.96 1.56 2.80
C ILE A 14 12.90 1.39 4.00
N ILE A 15 12.67 2.21 5.02
CA ILE A 15 13.50 2.26 6.21
C ILE A 15 12.67 1.81 7.40
N GLU A 16 13.24 1.00 8.28
CA GLU A 16 12.64 0.74 9.59
C GLU A 16 13.03 1.86 10.57
N LEU A 17 12.04 2.62 11.02
CA LEU A 17 12.19 3.68 12.02
C LEU A 17 11.18 3.47 13.14
N ARG A 18 11.68 3.29 14.37
CA ARG A 18 10.83 3.04 15.57
C ARG A 18 9.83 1.89 15.35
N SER A 19 10.29 0.80 14.75
CA SER A 19 9.49 -0.39 14.37
C SER A 19 8.36 -0.11 13.39
N GLN A 20 8.48 0.95 12.58
CA GLN A 20 7.58 1.25 11.47
C GLN A 20 8.37 1.32 10.17
N MET A 21 7.81 0.74 9.11
CA MET A 21 8.33 0.89 7.76
C MET A 21 7.92 2.25 7.22
N VAL A 22 8.91 3.07 6.84
CA VAL A 22 8.70 4.46 6.45
C VAL A 22 9.46 4.79 5.16
N LEU A 23 8.97 5.80 4.45
CA LEU A 23 9.68 6.48 3.37
C LEU A 23 9.99 7.92 3.78
N LEU A 24 11.16 8.43 3.38
CA LEU A 24 11.49 9.83 3.59
C LEU A 24 10.73 10.72 2.61
N ASP A 25 10.50 11.97 2.97
CA ASP A 25 9.82 12.98 2.17
C ASP A 25 10.31 13.07 0.71
N THR A 26 11.59 12.76 0.48
CA THR A 26 12.24 12.77 -0.82
C THR A 26 11.84 11.56 -1.66
N ASP A 27 11.80 10.36 -1.07
CA ASP A 27 11.35 9.14 -1.73
C ASP A 27 9.84 9.17 -2.00
N VAL A 28 9.06 9.72 -1.07
CA VAL A 28 7.60 9.92 -1.27
C VAL A 28 7.34 10.89 -2.41
N ALA A 29 8.14 11.95 -2.53
CA ALA A 29 8.03 12.90 -3.62
C ALA A 29 8.31 12.24 -4.97
N GLU A 30 9.35 11.42 -5.05
CA GLU A 30 9.67 10.65 -6.26
C GLU A 30 8.54 9.66 -6.60
N LEU A 31 8.04 8.91 -5.61
CA LEU A 31 6.92 7.98 -5.75
C LEU A 31 5.70 8.63 -6.37
N TYR A 32 5.34 9.83 -5.89
CA TYR A 32 4.21 10.57 -6.42
C TYR A 32 4.56 11.49 -7.59
N GLY A 33 5.80 11.51 -8.08
CA GLY A 33 6.20 12.35 -9.21
C GLY A 33 6.04 13.86 -8.94
N VAL A 34 6.29 14.30 -7.71
CA VAL A 34 6.24 15.71 -7.28
C VAL A 34 7.56 16.14 -6.65
N GLU A 35 7.74 17.43 -6.42
CA GLU A 35 8.91 17.91 -5.67
C GLU A 35 8.74 17.67 -4.17
N THR A 36 9.84 17.43 -3.45
CA THR A 36 9.84 17.27 -1.97
C THR A 36 9.19 18.45 -1.24
N LYS A 37 9.31 19.66 -1.79
CA LYS A 37 8.64 20.84 -1.26
C LYS A 37 7.12 20.69 -1.25
N ARG A 38 6.53 20.03 -2.25
CA ARG A 38 5.07 19.81 -2.35
C ARG A 38 4.56 18.84 -1.31
N ILE A 39 5.36 17.82 -0.95
CA ILE A 39 5.06 16.93 0.19
C ILE A 39 4.96 17.75 1.49
N ASN A 40 5.99 18.57 1.74
CA ASN A 40 6.06 19.39 2.94
C ASN A 40 4.94 20.47 2.99
N GLU A 41 4.60 21.09 1.86
CA GLU A 41 3.46 22.01 1.74
C GLU A 41 2.13 21.32 1.99
N ALA A 42 1.92 20.11 1.46
CA ALA A 42 0.70 19.33 1.67
C ALA A 42 0.48 19.03 3.16
N VAL A 43 1.52 18.63 3.87
CA VAL A 43 1.49 18.46 5.33
C VAL A 43 1.16 19.76 6.04
N LYS A 44 1.93 20.81 5.77
CA LYS A 44 1.81 22.10 6.49
C LYS A 44 0.43 22.72 6.32
N ASN A 45 -0.16 22.61 5.13
CA ASN A 45 -1.43 23.25 4.79
C ASN A 45 -2.66 22.43 5.19
N ASN A 46 -2.50 21.17 5.60
CA ASN A 46 -3.62 20.28 5.95
C ASN A 46 -3.36 19.55 7.30
N PRO A 47 -3.08 20.28 8.40
CA PRO A 47 -2.69 19.65 9.67
C PRO A 47 -3.75 18.71 10.24
N ASP A 48 -5.03 18.98 9.98
CA ASP A 48 -6.19 18.15 10.35
C ASP A 48 -6.18 16.76 9.70
N LYS A 49 -5.52 16.62 8.54
CA LYS A 49 -5.39 15.36 7.82
C LYS A 49 -4.25 14.47 8.31
N PHE A 50 -3.33 15.01 9.11
CA PHE A 50 -2.15 14.27 9.60
C PHE A 50 -2.15 14.16 11.13
N PRO A 51 -3.04 13.33 11.71
CA PRO A 51 -3.02 13.06 13.14
C PRO A 51 -1.77 12.26 13.53
N SER A 52 -1.61 12.03 14.83
CA SER A 52 -0.49 11.23 15.36
C SER A 52 -0.33 9.89 14.63
N GLY A 53 0.90 9.57 14.25
CA GLY A 53 1.25 8.36 13.51
C GLY A 53 1.17 8.45 11.99
N TYR A 54 0.84 9.61 11.42
CA TYR A 54 0.87 9.83 9.95
C TYR A 54 2.19 10.44 9.48
N ILE A 55 2.95 11.05 10.39
CA ILE A 55 4.23 11.69 10.12
C ILE A 55 5.14 11.36 11.29
N ILE A 56 6.39 11.00 10.97
CA ILE A 56 7.45 10.83 11.94
C ILE A 56 8.51 11.89 11.67
N GLU A 57 8.70 12.79 12.63
CA GLU A 57 9.84 13.69 12.62
C GLU A 57 11.06 12.95 13.17
N LEU A 58 12.11 12.88 12.36
CA LEU A 58 13.39 12.30 12.76
C LEU A 58 14.09 13.25 13.71
N ASP A 59 14.75 12.70 14.73
CA ASP A 59 15.75 13.43 15.47
C ASP A 59 17.12 13.45 14.75
N LYS A 60 18.05 14.25 15.26
CA LYS A 60 19.39 14.36 14.66
C LYS A 60 20.15 13.03 14.65
N ARG A 61 20.03 12.23 15.71
CA ARG A 61 20.75 10.95 15.85
C ARG A 61 20.19 9.92 14.88
N GLU A 62 18.86 9.83 14.78
CA GLU A 62 18.16 9.00 13.79
C GLU A 62 18.61 9.38 12.39
N TRP A 63 18.65 10.68 12.07
CA TRP A 63 19.11 11.13 10.76
C TRP A 63 20.59 10.84 10.47
N GLU A 64 21.49 11.06 11.44
CA GLU A 64 22.90 10.70 11.29
C GLU A 64 23.08 9.18 11.05
N SER A 65 22.33 8.35 11.78
CA SER A 65 22.38 6.89 11.59
C SER A 65 21.82 6.44 10.23
N LEU A 66 20.89 7.18 9.63
CA LEU A 66 20.37 6.84 8.31
C LEU A 66 21.33 7.25 7.20
N LYS A 67 21.97 8.43 7.33
CA LYS A 67 23.01 8.87 6.39
C LYS A 67 24.22 7.93 6.32
N SER A 68 24.55 7.26 7.42
CA SER A 68 25.67 6.30 7.42
C SER A 68 25.30 4.96 6.77
N LYS A 69 24.01 4.60 6.73
CA LYS A 69 23.51 3.34 6.16
C LYS A 69 23.15 3.47 4.69
N PHE A 70 22.56 4.58 4.29
CA PHE A 70 22.17 4.86 2.92
C PHE A 70 23.13 5.90 2.38
N SER A 71 23.86 5.56 1.29
CA SER A 71 24.69 6.50 0.52
C SER A 71 23.81 7.51 -0.23
N THR A 72 22.94 8.18 0.52
CA THR A 72 22.09 9.26 0.05
C THR A 72 23.03 10.40 -0.28
N SER A 73 22.99 10.82 -1.55
CA SER A 73 23.88 11.84 -2.08
C SER A 73 23.94 13.04 -1.13
N THR A 74 25.16 13.34 -0.68
CA THR A 74 25.60 14.51 0.12
C THR A 74 25.39 15.85 -0.61
N LYS A 75 24.36 15.97 -1.44
CA LYS A 75 24.04 17.20 -2.16
C LYS A 75 23.22 18.13 -1.27
N GLY A 76 23.95 18.79 -0.37
CA GLY A 76 23.46 19.89 0.45
C GLY A 76 23.01 19.43 1.82
N GLY A 77 23.73 19.85 2.87
CA GLY A 77 23.25 19.72 4.24
C GLY A 77 21.84 20.30 4.32
N LYS A 78 20.83 19.44 4.44
CA LYS A 78 19.45 19.89 4.52
C LYS A 78 19.35 20.83 5.73
N VAL A 79 18.87 22.06 5.52
CA VAL A 79 18.65 23.04 6.59
C VAL A 79 17.62 22.51 7.61
N LYS A 80 16.74 21.60 7.18
CA LYS A 80 15.72 20.94 8.00
C LYS A 80 15.84 19.42 7.91
N LEU A 81 15.63 18.72 9.02
CA LEU A 81 15.53 17.26 9.04
C LEU A 81 14.37 16.79 8.15
N PRO A 82 14.54 15.71 7.38
CA PRO A 82 13.46 15.16 6.57
C PRO A 82 12.33 14.64 7.45
N SER A 83 11.10 14.68 6.92
CA SER A 83 9.98 13.95 7.50
C SER A 83 9.93 12.53 6.96
N ALA A 84 9.58 11.57 7.80
CA ALA A 84 9.29 10.20 7.42
C ALA A 84 7.78 9.94 7.42
N PHE A 85 7.32 9.14 6.46
CA PHE A 85 5.93 8.82 6.27
C PHE A 85 5.75 7.31 6.35
N PRO A 86 5.04 6.80 7.38
CA PRO A 86 4.53 5.44 7.36
C PRO A 86 3.37 5.33 6.36
N GLU A 87 2.91 4.11 6.11
CA GLU A 87 1.86 3.77 5.15
C GLU A 87 0.64 4.70 5.19
N LYS A 88 0.11 4.97 6.39
CA LYS A 88 -1.05 5.87 6.56
C LYS A 88 -0.77 7.30 6.09
N GLY A 89 0.46 7.79 6.31
CA GLY A 89 0.93 9.09 5.83
C GLY A 89 1.02 9.16 4.31
N LEU A 90 1.51 8.09 3.68
CA LEU A 90 1.57 7.94 2.22
C LEU A 90 0.17 8.02 1.62
N TYR A 91 -0.76 7.23 2.15
CA TYR A 91 -2.15 7.21 1.67
C TYR A 91 -2.82 8.57 1.83
N MET A 92 -2.56 9.26 2.95
CA MET A 92 -3.11 10.60 3.14
C MET A 92 -2.55 11.59 2.11
N LEU A 93 -1.24 11.55 1.84
CA LEU A 93 -0.62 12.39 0.81
C LEU A 93 -1.22 12.14 -0.57
N ALA A 94 -1.51 10.89 -0.93
CA ALA A 94 -2.17 10.57 -2.20
C ALA A 94 -3.49 11.33 -2.39
N THR A 95 -4.26 11.54 -1.32
CA THR A 95 -5.54 12.27 -1.37
C THR A 95 -5.40 13.79 -1.50
N ILE A 96 -4.21 14.34 -1.22
CA ILE A 96 -3.95 15.79 -1.23
C ILE A 96 -3.23 16.20 -2.51
N LEU A 97 -2.28 15.38 -2.95
CA LEU A 97 -1.48 15.62 -4.14
C LEU A 97 -2.32 15.43 -5.40
N LYS A 98 -1.96 16.16 -6.46
CA LYS A 98 -2.69 16.20 -7.73
C LYS A 98 -1.92 15.59 -8.91
N SER A 99 -0.79 14.94 -8.64
CA SER A 99 -0.02 14.28 -9.70
C SER A 99 -0.77 13.06 -10.22
N PRO A 100 -0.51 12.63 -11.48
CA PRO A 100 -1.11 11.42 -12.03
C PRO A 100 -0.91 10.20 -11.12
N GLN A 101 0.29 10.04 -10.54
CA GLN A 101 0.63 8.95 -9.63
C GLN A 101 -0.21 8.98 -8.34
N ALA A 102 -0.39 10.15 -7.73
CA ALA A 102 -1.19 10.29 -6.51
C ALA A 102 -2.68 10.01 -6.77
N VAL A 103 -3.20 10.47 -7.91
CA VAL A 103 -4.57 10.20 -8.34
C VAL A 103 -4.77 8.69 -8.56
N GLN A 104 -3.86 8.03 -9.28
CA GLN A 104 -3.92 6.58 -9.49
C GLN A 104 -3.85 5.80 -8.18
N ALA A 105 -2.94 6.16 -7.27
CA ALA A 105 -2.87 5.53 -5.96
C ALA A 105 -4.17 5.70 -5.16
N THR A 106 -4.76 6.89 -5.16
CA THR A 106 -6.03 7.15 -4.48
C THR A 106 -7.16 6.31 -5.06
N LEU A 107 -7.28 6.23 -6.39
CA LEU A 107 -8.27 5.40 -7.06
C LEU A 107 -8.07 3.91 -6.75
N ALA A 108 -6.83 3.42 -6.80
CA ALA A 108 -6.51 2.04 -6.46
C ALA A 108 -6.93 1.68 -5.02
N ILE A 109 -6.64 2.56 -4.06
CA ILE A 109 -7.08 2.39 -2.66
C ILE A 109 -8.61 2.32 -2.59
N ILE A 110 -9.32 3.26 -3.24
CA ILE A 110 -10.79 3.31 -3.24
C ILE A 110 -11.40 2.03 -3.84
N GLU A 111 -10.91 1.59 -4.99
CA GLU A 111 -11.38 0.39 -5.68
C GLU A 111 -11.12 -0.88 -4.85
N THR A 112 -9.95 -1.00 -4.25
CA THR A 112 -9.63 -2.12 -3.36
C THR A 112 -10.55 -2.16 -2.14
N PHE A 113 -10.79 -1.02 -1.48
CA PHE A 113 -11.75 -0.98 -0.36
C PHE A 113 -13.19 -1.29 -0.79
N ALA A 114 -13.61 -0.87 -1.99
CA ALA A 114 -14.92 -1.20 -2.53
C ALA A 114 -15.07 -2.71 -2.77
N LYS A 115 -14.05 -3.35 -3.37
CA LYS A 115 -13.99 -4.81 -3.58
C LYS A 115 -14.02 -5.57 -2.24
N ILE A 116 -13.25 -5.14 -1.24
CA ILE A 116 -13.25 -5.76 0.10
C ILE A 116 -14.65 -5.70 0.73
N ARG A 117 -15.34 -4.55 0.63
CA ARG A 117 -16.73 -4.43 1.12
C ARG A 117 -17.69 -5.33 0.36
N GLN A 118 -17.54 -5.46 -0.95
CA GLN A 118 -18.35 -6.37 -1.76
C GLN A 118 -18.11 -7.84 -1.37
N LEU A 119 -16.84 -8.22 -1.11
CA LEU A 119 -16.49 -9.55 -0.65
C LEU A 119 -17.13 -9.84 0.72
N SER A 120 -17.04 -8.89 1.66
CA SER A 120 -17.69 -9.01 2.97
C SER A 120 -19.20 -9.24 2.87
N ARG A 121 -19.89 -8.50 1.98
CA ARG A 121 -21.33 -8.71 1.73
C ARG A 121 -21.62 -10.07 1.11
N SER A 122 -20.79 -10.52 0.17
CA SER A 122 -20.95 -11.81 -0.51
C SER A 122 -20.77 -12.97 0.48
N ILE A 123 -19.83 -12.85 1.41
CA ILE A 123 -19.61 -13.80 2.52
C ILE A 123 -20.82 -13.83 3.47
N GLN A 124 -21.37 -12.68 3.85
CA GLN A 124 -22.56 -12.61 4.69
C GLN A 124 -23.76 -13.27 4.03
N GLU A 125 -24.01 -12.99 2.74
CA GLU A 125 -25.11 -13.59 1.99
C GLU A 125 -24.95 -15.11 1.86
N LEU A 126 -23.72 -15.58 1.61
CA LEU A 126 -23.40 -17.01 1.53
C LEU A 126 -23.75 -17.76 2.83
N SER A 127 -23.54 -17.13 3.99
CA SER A 127 -23.86 -17.72 5.29
C SER A 127 -25.37 -17.84 5.57
N ALA A 128 -26.21 -17.08 4.87
CA ALA A 128 -27.66 -17.04 5.08
C ALA A 128 -28.45 -17.86 4.02
N VAL A 129 -27.89 -18.07 2.84
CA VAL A 129 -28.53 -18.79 1.74
C VAL A 129 -28.52 -20.30 1.99
N GLN A 130 -29.69 -20.94 1.92
CA GLN A 130 -29.87 -22.41 2.00
C GLN A 130 -29.84 -23.09 0.60
N ASP A 131 -30.04 -22.30 -0.45
CA ASP A 131 -30.10 -22.76 -1.84
C ASP A 131 -28.70 -23.03 -2.39
N LYS A 132 -28.45 -24.26 -2.86
CA LYS A 132 -27.14 -24.71 -3.34
C LYS A 132 -26.66 -24.00 -4.61
N ASP A 133 -27.58 -23.64 -5.51
CA ASP A 133 -27.22 -22.97 -6.77
C ASP A 133 -26.82 -21.52 -6.50
N LYS A 134 -27.56 -20.85 -5.59
CA LYS A 134 -27.19 -19.50 -5.12
C LYS A 134 -25.89 -19.51 -4.33
N GLN A 135 -25.66 -20.51 -3.48
CA GLN A 135 -24.37 -20.67 -2.79
C GLN A 135 -23.21 -20.78 -3.79
N LYS A 136 -23.36 -21.60 -4.82
CA LYS A 136 -22.32 -21.79 -5.86
C LYS A 136 -22.00 -20.48 -6.59
N ALA A 137 -23.02 -19.70 -6.95
CA ALA A 137 -22.84 -18.40 -7.60
C ALA A 137 -22.11 -17.39 -6.69
N LEU A 138 -22.49 -17.32 -5.41
CA LEU A 138 -21.84 -16.45 -4.43
C LEU A 138 -20.39 -16.85 -4.15
N MET A 139 -20.11 -18.15 -4.11
CA MET A 139 -18.74 -18.66 -3.98
C MET A 139 -17.87 -18.29 -5.18
N GLN A 140 -18.40 -18.42 -6.41
CA GLN A 140 -17.70 -18.02 -7.62
C GLN A 140 -17.37 -16.52 -7.60
N ARG A 141 -18.38 -15.67 -7.34
CA ARG A 141 -18.22 -14.21 -7.24
C ARG A 141 -17.22 -13.82 -6.15
N SER A 142 -17.25 -14.48 -5.00
CA SER A 142 -16.30 -14.25 -3.91
C SER A 142 -14.87 -14.62 -4.33
N GLY A 143 -14.70 -15.70 -5.08
CA GLY A 143 -13.40 -16.10 -5.63
C GLY A 143 -12.84 -15.09 -6.63
N GLU A 144 -13.67 -14.56 -7.52
CA GLU A 144 -13.27 -13.50 -8.46
C GLU A 144 -12.86 -12.21 -7.73
N LEU A 145 -13.57 -11.85 -6.65
CA LEU A 145 -13.22 -10.70 -5.81
C LEU A 145 -11.90 -10.91 -5.07
N ILE A 146 -11.65 -12.10 -4.53
CA ILE A 146 -10.40 -12.44 -3.86
C ILE A 146 -9.24 -12.35 -4.85
N ALA A 147 -9.37 -12.97 -6.03
CA ALA A 147 -8.36 -12.87 -7.07
C ALA A 147 -8.07 -11.41 -7.42
N GLY A 148 -9.11 -10.60 -7.67
CA GLY A 148 -8.94 -9.19 -8.01
C GLY A 148 -8.49 -8.24 -6.88
N ILE A 149 -8.37 -8.71 -5.63
CA ILE A 149 -7.82 -7.96 -4.49
C ILE A 149 -6.35 -8.35 -4.26
N PHE A 150 -6.03 -9.64 -4.36
CA PHE A 150 -4.74 -10.18 -3.95
C PHE A 150 -3.80 -10.57 -5.11
N ASP A 151 -4.21 -10.38 -6.38
CA ASP A 151 -3.44 -10.81 -7.57
C ASP A 151 -1.96 -10.39 -7.51
N ASP A 152 -1.68 -9.16 -7.05
CA ASP A 152 -0.33 -8.58 -6.98
C ASP A 152 0.49 -9.05 -5.75
N ASP A 153 -0.17 -9.46 -4.66
CA ASP A 153 0.47 -9.91 -3.40
C ASP A 153 0.66 -11.44 -3.34
N LEU A 154 0.13 -12.18 -4.31
CA LEU A 154 0.29 -13.63 -4.39
C LEU A 154 1.64 -13.98 -5.00
N GLN A 155 2.68 -13.92 -4.18
CA GLN A 155 3.98 -14.54 -4.45
C GLN A 155 3.76 -16.03 -4.76
N THR A 156 3.91 -16.42 -6.03
CA THR A 156 3.82 -17.82 -6.47
C THR A 156 5.13 -18.54 -6.12
N SER A 157 5.20 -19.17 -4.94
CA SER A 157 6.20 -20.21 -4.71
C SER A 157 5.62 -21.54 -5.20
N ASP A 158 6.11 -22.00 -6.35
CA ASP A 158 5.88 -23.30 -6.98
C ASP A 158 4.43 -23.82 -7.12
N THR A 159 3.97 -23.78 -8.36
CA THR A 159 2.89 -24.57 -9.01
C THR A 159 1.47 -24.52 -8.45
N GLU A 160 1.25 -24.21 -7.16
CA GLU A 160 -0.08 -24.03 -6.57
C GLU A 160 -0.03 -23.05 -5.37
N THR A 161 -0.59 -21.85 -5.52
CA THR A 161 -0.85 -20.96 -4.37
C THR A 161 -2.22 -21.30 -3.79
N SER A 162 -2.25 -21.72 -2.52
CA SER A 162 -3.48 -21.91 -1.74
C SER A 162 -3.59 -20.82 -0.68
N ILE A 163 -4.55 -19.91 -0.83
CA ILE A 163 -4.85 -18.90 0.19
C ILE A 163 -5.89 -19.50 1.13
N GLU A 164 -5.50 -19.84 2.36
CA GLU A 164 -6.44 -20.20 3.42
C GLU A 164 -6.76 -18.97 4.28
N LEU A 165 -7.89 -18.34 4.01
CA LEU A 165 -8.44 -17.29 4.86
C LEU A 165 -9.44 -17.93 5.83
N ASN A 166 -9.04 -18.08 7.09
CA ASN A 166 -9.94 -18.49 8.17
C ASN A 166 -10.78 -17.29 8.62
N PHE A 167 -11.86 -17.01 7.88
CA PHE A 167 -12.97 -16.26 8.47
C PHE A 167 -13.70 -17.23 9.40
N ALA A 168 -14.13 -16.80 10.59
CA ALA A 168 -14.76 -17.64 11.62
C ALA A 168 -15.98 -18.50 11.17
N VAL A 169 -16.39 -18.39 9.90
CA VAL A 169 -17.54 -19.08 9.30
C VAL A 169 -17.20 -19.79 7.97
N LEU A 170 -15.98 -19.67 7.41
CA LEU A 170 -15.65 -20.19 6.06
C LEU A 170 -14.19 -20.64 5.92
N LYS A 171 -13.98 -21.80 5.30
CA LYS A 171 -12.70 -22.24 4.73
C LYS A 171 -12.73 -22.01 3.22
N PHE A 172 -11.93 -21.08 2.72
CA PHE A 172 -11.75 -20.88 1.29
C PHE A 172 -10.47 -21.58 0.83
N LYS A 173 -10.57 -22.41 -0.22
CA LYS A 173 -9.41 -23.00 -0.91
C LYS A 173 -9.49 -22.62 -2.37
N HIS A 174 -8.71 -21.62 -2.77
CA HIS A 174 -8.49 -21.30 -4.18
C HIS A 174 -7.19 -21.95 -4.63
N THR A 175 -7.22 -22.64 -5.76
CA THR A 175 -6.02 -23.28 -6.33
C THR A 175 -5.82 -22.74 -7.74
N ILE A 176 -4.82 -21.89 -7.92
CA ILE A 176 -4.45 -21.36 -9.22
C ILE A 176 -3.52 -22.38 -9.89
N LYS A 177 -3.95 -22.98 -11.01
CA LYS A 177 -3.14 -23.90 -11.82
C LYS A 177 -2.77 -23.25 -13.15
N LYS A 178 -1.49 -22.96 -13.34
CA LYS A 178 -0.97 -22.49 -14.64
C LYS A 178 -0.69 -23.69 -15.55
N LYS A 179 -1.35 -23.78 -16.72
CA LYS A 179 -0.92 -24.71 -17.78
C LYS A 179 0.41 -24.20 -18.36
N LYS A 180 1.46 -25.03 -18.32
CA LYS A 180 2.72 -24.75 -19.03
C LYS A 180 2.43 -24.60 -20.53
N LYS A 181 2.91 -23.51 -21.11
CA LYS A 181 3.04 -23.33 -22.56
C LYS A 181 4.52 -23.49 -22.89
#